data_AF-A0A1Y4E2W3-F1
#
_entry.id   AF-A0A1Y4E2W3-F1
#
_cell.length_a   1.000
_cell.length_b   1.000
_cell.length_c   1.000
_cell.angle_alpha   90.00
_cell.angle_beta   90.00
_cell.angle_gamma   90.00
#
_symmetry.space_group_name_H-M   'P 1'
#
loop_
_entity.id
_entity.type
_entity.pdbx_description
1 polymer ?
#
loop_
_entity_poly.entity_id
_entity_poly.type
_entity_poly.pdbx_seq_one_letter_code
_entity_poly.pdbx_strand_id
1 'polypeptide(L)'
;MEHLILTETDFFRLIDNPGSTGLGTAYNEFTTTVVSLCKERESVCRTVFALSYAETELQYHDAMQETDSSRSMYVRKALSFVRKMLKYYQVRLHRGGAFDGGEKTNQRQDEAAAMQWTGSTAELVELIYGLDEMKLINGGETGIKELLARFCRMFGVEIKENQCYNTYADIKRRKNESRTYFFDRAAERLNRRMMRDEEAERKRR
;
A
#
# COMPACT_ATOMS: atom_id res chain seq x y z
N MET A 1 21.16 -7.89 -14.99
CA MET A 1 20.72 -7.31 -13.70
C MET A 1 19.20 -7.13 -13.77
N GLU A 2 18.43 -7.56 -12.76
CA GLU A 2 16.97 -7.67 -12.89
C GLU A 2 16.20 -6.34 -13.08
N HIS A 3 16.79 -5.20 -12.73
CA HIS A 3 16.18 -3.87 -12.90
C HIS A 3 16.30 -3.31 -14.32
N LEU A 4 17.11 -3.92 -15.20
CA LEU A 4 17.37 -3.44 -16.56
C LEU A 4 16.32 -3.89 -17.59
N ILE A 5 15.34 -4.71 -17.19
CA ILE A 5 14.37 -5.35 -18.09
C ILE A 5 13.59 -4.36 -18.98
N LEU A 6 13.42 -3.12 -18.52
CA LEU A 6 12.72 -2.06 -19.25
C LEU A 6 13.66 -1.20 -20.09
N THR A 7 14.90 -1.00 -19.62
CA THR A 7 15.90 -0.15 -20.28
C THR A 7 16.70 -0.88 -21.36
N GLU A 8 16.68 -2.21 -21.35
CA GLU A 8 17.23 -3.06 -22.42
C GLU A 8 16.28 -3.24 -23.61
N THR A 9 15.08 -2.63 -23.57
CA THR A 9 14.12 -2.72 -24.67
C THR A 9 14.57 -1.93 -25.90
N ASP A 10 14.11 -2.34 -27.08
CA ASP A 10 14.36 -1.62 -28.33
C ASP A 10 13.93 -0.16 -28.28
N PHE A 11 12.97 0.19 -27.41
CA PHE A 11 12.54 1.56 -27.22
C PHE A 11 13.70 2.47 -26.76
N PHE A 12 14.47 2.06 -25.75
CA PHE A 12 15.60 2.85 -25.26
C PHE A 12 16.71 2.95 -26.31
N ARG A 13 16.99 1.84 -27.00
CA ARG A 13 17.95 1.83 -28.12
C ARG A 13 17.58 2.82 -29.22
N LEU A 14 16.29 3.01 -29.52
CA LEU A 14 15.82 3.90 -30.59
C LEU A 14 15.72 5.37 -30.15
N ILE A 15 15.53 5.67 -28.86
CA ILE A 15 15.60 7.06 -28.38
C ILE A 15 17.05 7.56 -28.26
N ASP A 16 18.01 6.66 -28.10
CA ASP A 16 19.45 7.01 -28.10
C ASP A 16 20.01 7.32 -29.48
N ASN A 17 19.40 6.78 -30.54
CA ASN A 17 19.95 6.83 -31.89
C ASN A 17 19.18 7.79 -32.81
N PRO A 18 19.73 8.97 -33.15
CA PRO A 18 19.05 9.90 -34.05
C PRO A 18 18.98 9.36 -35.48
N GLY A 19 17.76 9.19 -36.00
CA GLY A 19 17.48 8.73 -37.37
C GLY A 19 16.76 7.39 -37.46
N SER A 20 16.49 6.73 -36.33
CA SER A 20 15.81 5.45 -36.31
C SER A 20 14.30 5.55 -36.63
N THR A 21 13.81 4.68 -37.51
CA THR A 21 12.38 4.48 -37.77
C THR A 21 11.81 3.41 -36.83
N GLY A 22 10.49 3.32 -36.72
CA GLY A 22 9.83 2.26 -35.92
C GLY A 22 9.62 2.58 -34.44
N LEU A 23 9.84 3.83 -34.00
CA LEU A 23 9.66 4.26 -32.61
C LEU A 23 8.24 4.01 -32.06
N GLY A 24 7.22 4.05 -32.92
CA GLY A 24 5.84 3.73 -32.55
C GLY A 24 5.64 2.25 -32.18
N THR A 25 6.24 1.34 -32.95
CA THR A 25 6.20 -0.11 -32.66
C THR A 25 6.95 -0.42 -31.37
N ALA A 26 8.17 0.09 -31.24
CA ALA A 26 8.98 -0.10 -30.05
C ALA A 26 8.33 0.48 -28.78
N TYR A 27 7.63 1.62 -28.88
CA TYR A 27 6.84 2.15 -27.79
C TYR A 27 5.71 1.20 -27.36
N ASN A 28 4.98 0.61 -28.32
CA ASN A 28 3.89 -0.33 -28.00
C ASN A 28 4.44 -1.59 -27.32
N GLU A 29 5.55 -2.12 -27.79
CA GLU A 29 6.24 -3.26 -27.18
C GLU A 29 6.72 -2.91 -25.75
N PHE A 30 7.34 -1.75 -25.58
CA PHE A 30 7.75 -1.25 -24.27
C PHE A 30 6.58 -1.19 -23.28
N THR A 31 5.45 -0.59 -23.67
CA THR A 31 4.27 -0.52 -22.79
C THR A 31 3.70 -1.91 -22.47
N THR A 32 3.78 -2.85 -23.41
CA THR A 32 3.37 -4.25 -23.19
C THR A 32 4.26 -4.92 -22.15
N THR A 33 5.58 -4.74 -22.25
CA THR A 33 6.56 -5.26 -21.28
C THR A 33 6.32 -4.67 -19.88
N VAL A 34 6.09 -3.36 -19.78
CA VAL A 34 5.74 -2.70 -18.52
C VAL A 34 4.47 -3.31 -17.89
N VAL A 35 3.44 -3.56 -18.70
CA VAL A 35 2.19 -4.18 -18.20
C VAL A 35 2.41 -5.63 -17.76
N SER A 36 3.21 -6.41 -18.51
CA SER A 36 3.55 -7.79 -18.14
C SER A 36 4.25 -7.84 -16.78
N LEU A 37 5.27 -7.00 -16.62
CA LEU A 37 6.03 -6.89 -15.36
C LEU A 37 5.15 -6.48 -14.17
N CYS A 38 4.13 -5.65 -14.41
CA CYS A 38 3.18 -5.25 -13.37
C CYS A 38 2.13 -6.33 -13.03
N LYS A 39 1.97 -7.35 -13.89
CA LYS A 39 1.07 -8.48 -13.69
C LYS A 39 1.75 -9.68 -13.03
N GLU A 40 3.06 -9.81 -13.19
CA GLU A 40 3.87 -10.88 -12.59
C GLU A 40 3.74 -10.89 -11.05
N ARG A 41 3.65 -12.09 -10.46
CA ARG A 41 3.53 -12.30 -9.01
C ARG A 41 4.87 -12.55 -8.31
N GLU A 42 5.98 -12.56 -9.04
CA GLU A 42 7.28 -13.05 -8.56
C GLU A 42 7.93 -12.14 -7.51
N SER A 43 7.94 -10.82 -7.70
CA SER A 43 8.56 -9.91 -6.73
C SER A 43 8.12 -8.45 -6.89
N VAL A 44 7.51 -7.91 -5.83
CA VAL A 44 7.15 -6.49 -5.72
C VAL A 44 8.37 -5.58 -5.88
N CYS A 45 9.48 -5.92 -5.23
CA CYS A 45 10.71 -5.14 -5.28
C CYS A 45 11.27 -5.09 -6.70
N ARG A 46 11.21 -6.20 -7.44
CA ARG A 46 11.67 -6.25 -8.84
C ARG A 46 10.88 -5.30 -9.73
N THR A 47 9.54 -5.32 -9.66
CA THR A 47 8.69 -4.41 -10.44
C THR A 47 8.95 -2.96 -10.08
N VAL A 48 9.07 -2.63 -8.78
CA VAL A 48 9.35 -1.27 -8.33
C VAL A 48 10.71 -0.79 -8.83
N PHE A 49 11.78 -1.58 -8.67
CA PHE A 49 13.11 -1.17 -9.10
C PHE A 49 13.22 -0.98 -10.60
N ALA A 50 12.64 -1.88 -11.40
CA ALA A 50 12.64 -1.74 -12.85
C ALA A 50 11.86 -0.49 -13.31
N LEU A 51 10.67 -0.23 -12.75
CA LEU A 51 9.88 0.96 -13.10
C LEU A 51 10.57 2.25 -12.66
N SER A 52 11.14 2.29 -11.45
CA SER A 52 11.88 3.45 -10.95
C SER A 52 13.11 3.73 -11.80
N TYR A 53 13.86 2.69 -12.19
CA TYR A 53 15.04 2.87 -13.03
C TYR A 53 14.67 3.38 -14.43
N ALA A 54 13.66 2.78 -15.08
CA ALA A 54 13.16 3.25 -16.36
C ALA A 54 12.63 4.70 -16.29
N GLU A 55 11.99 5.09 -15.19
CA GLU A 55 11.58 6.47 -14.98
C GLU A 55 12.79 7.42 -14.94
N THR A 56 13.84 7.08 -14.20
CA THR A 56 15.06 7.91 -14.09
C THR A 56 15.70 8.12 -15.46
N GLU A 57 15.87 7.06 -16.25
CA GLU A 57 16.46 7.18 -17.59
C GLU A 57 15.57 8.01 -18.54
N LEU A 58 14.25 7.85 -18.48
CA LEU A 58 13.33 8.67 -19.30
C LEU A 58 13.33 10.15 -18.89
N GLN A 59 13.49 10.45 -17.60
CA GLN A 59 13.63 11.83 -17.13
C GLN A 59 14.93 12.47 -17.65
N TYR A 60 16.02 11.69 -17.70
CA TYR A 60 17.29 12.15 -18.28
C TYR A 60 17.13 12.47 -19.77
N HIS A 61 16.51 11.57 -20.55
CA HIS A 61 16.24 11.81 -21.97
C HIS A 61 15.29 12.99 -22.24
N ASP A 62 14.33 13.24 -21.36
CA ASP A 62 13.43 14.40 -21.47
C ASP A 62 14.19 15.71 -21.20
N ALA A 63 15.05 15.71 -20.17
CA ALA A 63 15.88 16.86 -19.80
C ALA A 63 16.96 17.19 -20.86
N MET A 64 17.48 16.19 -21.57
CA MET A 64 18.50 16.36 -22.61
C MET A 64 17.92 16.76 -23.99
N GLN A 65 16.61 16.69 -24.21
CA GLN A 65 16.01 17.00 -25.51
C GLN A 65 15.63 18.48 -25.64
N GLU A 66 16.35 19.21 -26.48
CA GLU A 66 16.12 20.65 -26.70
C GLU A 66 15.03 20.97 -27.75
N THR A 67 14.54 19.99 -28.53
CA THR A 67 13.57 20.22 -29.63
C THR A 67 12.33 19.32 -29.57
N ASP A 68 11.18 19.90 -29.92
CA ASP A 68 9.88 19.21 -30.00
C ASP A 68 9.85 18.27 -31.22
N SER A 69 10.47 17.10 -31.06
CA SER A 69 10.58 16.07 -32.09
C SER A 69 9.60 14.93 -31.81
N SER A 70 9.35 14.09 -32.82
CA SER A 70 8.59 12.85 -32.59
C SER A 70 9.19 12.02 -31.46
N ARG A 71 10.52 12.05 -31.28
CA ARG A 71 11.23 11.37 -30.19
C ARG A 71 10.87 11.94 -28.81
N SER A 72 10.86 13.26 -28.66
CA SER A 72 10.51 13.90 -27.38
C SER A 72 9.06 13.63 -27.00
N MET A 73 8.17 13.53 -27.99
CA MET A 73 6.80 13.08 -27.77
C MET A 73 6.75 11.65 -27.22
N TYR A 74 7.47 10.70 -27.81
CA TYR A 74 7.46 9.31 -27.33
C TYR A 74 8.13 9.15 -25.96
N VAL A 75 9.21 9.87 -25.68
CA VAL A 75 9.84 9.89 -24.35
C VAL A 75 8.86 10.40 -23.30
N ARG A 76 8.17 11.52 -23.55
CA ARG A 76 7.14 12.05 -22.64
C ARG A 76 5.96 11.10 -22.45
N LYS A 77 5.52 10.42 -23.52
CA LYS A 77 4.47 9.38 -23.43
C LYS A 77 4.91 8.22 -22.55
N ALA A 78 6.11 7.69 -22.77
CA ALA A 78 6.67 6.59 -21.98
C ALA A 78 6.85 6.98 -20.51
N LEU A 79 7.40 8.17 -20.26
CA LEU A 79 7.58 8.71 -18.91
C LEU A 79 6.23 8.83 -18.16
N SER A 80 5.22 9.39 -18.82
CA SER A 80 3.87 9.50 -18.27
C SER A 80 3.25 8.13 -17.97
N PHE A 81 3.47 7.16 -18.87
CA PHE A 81 2.97 5.81 -18.70
C PHE A 81 3.64 5.09 -17.51
N VAL A 82 4.97 5.11 -17.44
CA VAL A 82 5.73 4.49 -16.34
C VAL A 82 5.34 5.08 -14.99
N ARG A 83 5.23 6.42 -14.88
CA ARG A 83 4.76 7.09 -13.66
C ARG A 83 3.37 6.65 -13.24
N LYS A 84 2.43 6.52 -14.18
CA LYS A 84 1.08 6.02 -13.89
C LYS A 84 1.10 4.58 -13.41
N MET A 85 1.92 3.72 -14.02
CA MET A 85 2.05 2.33 -13.62
C MET A 85 2.71 2.18 -12.25
N LEU A 86 3.74 2.96 -11.95
CA LEU A 86 4.40 3.00 -10.65
C LEU A 86 3.44 3.49 -9.56
N LYS A 87 2.67 4.56 -9.82
CA LYS A 87 1.61 5.03 -8.90
C LYS A 87 0.53 3.97 -8.69
N TYR A 88 0.05 3.34 -9.75
CA TYR A 88 -0.94 2.27 -9.67
C TYR A 88 -0.42 1.09 -8.83
N TYR A 89 0.82 0.67 -9.07
CA TYR A 89 1.44 -0.43 -8.36
C TYR A 89 1.66 -0.10 -6.89
N GLN A 90 2.14 1.10 -6.56
CA GLN A 90 2.25 1.59 -5.18
C GLN A 90 0.88 1.61 -4.48
N VAL A 91 -0.17 2.15 -5.11
CA VAL A 91 -1.52 2.15 -4.55
C VAL A 91 -2.03 0.71 -4.33
N ARG A 92 -1.74 -0.21 -5.25
CA ARG A 92 -2.09 -1.65 -5.13
C ARG A 92 -1.39 -2.31 -3.94
N LEU A 93 -0.14 -1.97 -3.66
CA LEU A 93 0.60 -2.45 -2.49
C LEU A 93 -0.02 -1.94 -1.19
N HIS A 94 -0.42 -0.66 -1.15
CA HIS A 94 -1.03 -0.06 0.03
C HIS A 94 -2.48 -0.52 0.26
N ARG A 95 -3.22 -0.87 -0.81
CA ARG A 95 -4.61 -1.39 -0.74
C ARG A 95 -4.72 -2.90 -0.57
N GLY A 96 -3.62 -3.63 -0.39
CA GLY A 96 -3.67 -5.06 -0.10
C GLY A 96 -4.40 -5.89 -1.16
N GLY A 97 -3.90 -5.87 -2.40
CA GLY A 97 -4.01 -7.03 -3.30
C GLY A 97 -5.41 -7.52 -3.70
N ALA A 98 -6.45 -6.67 -3.76
CA ALA A 98 -7.73 -7.05 -4.35
C ALA A 98 -7.73 -6.73 -5.86
N PHE A 99 -7.15 -7.62 -6.67
CA PHE A 99 -7.65 -7.85 -8.03
C PHE A 99 -8.20 -9.27 -8.02
N ASP A 100 -9.51 -9.35 -7.77
CA ASP A 100 -10.31 -10.56 -7.95
C ASP A 100 -10.40 -10.85 -9.45
N GLY A 101 -10.11 -12.09 -9.78
CA GLY A 101 -9.85 -12.55 -11.14
C GLY A 101 -9.31 -13.96 -11.10
N GLY A 102 -10.14 -14.88 -10.58
CA GLY A 102 -10.08 -16.32 -10.83
C GLY A 102 -8.83 -17.05 -10.38
N GLU A 103 -8.88 -17.67 -9.19
CA GLU A 103 -8.81 -19.13 -9.04
C GLU A 103 -8.72 -19.48 -7.55
N LYS A 104 -9.65 -20.32 -7.13
CA LYS A 104 -9.67 -20.91 -5.79
C LYS A 104 -8.44 -21.79 -5.63
N THR A 105 -7.44 -21.30 -4.92
CA THR A 105 -6.42 -22.18 -4.35
C THR A 105 -6.12 -21.73 -2.95
N ASN A 106 -6.37 -22.63 -2.00
CA ASN A 106 -5.99 -22.57 -0.59
C ASN A 106 -4.65 -21.85 -0.42
N GLN A 107 -4.69 -20.63 0.10
CA GLN A 107 -3.50 -19.90 0.52
C GLN A 107 -3.52 -19.79 2.03
N ARG A 108 -3.01 -20.86 2.66
CA ARG A 108 -2.11 -20.71 3.81
C ARG A 108 -0.85 -20.03 3.26
N GLN A 109 -0.92 -18.73 3.04
CA GLN A 109 0.21 -17.94 2.59
C GLN A 109 0.95 -17.48 3.82
N ASP A 110 2.15 -18.04 4.01
CA ASP A 110 3.26 -17.56 4.83
C ASP A 110 2.95 -16.35 5.72
N GLU A 111 2.31 -16.62 6.85
CA GLU A 111 2.24 -15.66 7.95
C GLU A 111 3.63 -15.61 8.60
N ALA A 112 4.46 -14.65 8.19
CA ALA A 112 5.39 -14.06 9.13
C ALA A 112 4.60 -13.79 10.42
N ALA A 113 4.96 -14.47 11.52
CA ALA A 113 4.13 -14.66 12.71
C ALA A 113 3.22 -13.45 12.98
N ALA A 114 1.94 -13.58 12.59
CA ALA A 114 0.96 -12.50 12.75
C ALA A 114 0.97 -12.06 14.22
N MET A 115 1.01 -10.76 14.48
CA MET A 115 0.99 -10.24 15.85
C MET A 115 -0.24 -10.82 16.55
N GLN A 116 -0.11 -11.43 17.72
CA GLN A 116 -1.26 -12.06 18.34
C GLN A 116 -2.06 -11.02 19.14
N TRP A 117 -3.34 -10.84 18.82
CA TRP A 117 -4.23 -10.05 19.66
C TRP A 117 -4.58 -10.83 20.93
N THR A 118 -4.14 -10.34 22.07
CA THR A 118 -4.38 -10.97 23.38
C THR A 118 -5.53 -10.33 24.16
N GLY A 119 -6.17 -9.30 23.60
CA GLY A 119 -7.35 -8.69 24.20
C GLY A 119 -8.62 -9.47 23.90
N SER A 120 -9.72 -9.08 24.53
CA SER A 120 -11.04 -9.60 24.21
C SER A 120 -11.53 -9.10 22.84
N THR A 121 -12.50 -9.81 22.27
CA THR A 121 -13.21 -9.36 21.05
C THR A 121 -13.85 -7.99 21.25
N ALA A 122 -14.41 -7.72 22.43
CA ALA A 122 -15.03 -6.44 22.73
C ALA A 122 -14.03 -5.28 22.70
N GLU A 123 -12.82 -5.47 23.24
CA GLU A 123 -11.77 -4.45 23.20
C GLU A 123 -11.29 -4.18 21.76
N LEU A 124 -11.18 -5.22 20.93
CA LEU A 124 -10.81 -5.05 19.52
C LEU A 124 -11.92 -4.34 18.73
N VAL A 125 -13.18 -4.74 18.93
CA VAL A 125 -14.32 -4.10 18.29
C VAL A 125 -14.43 -2.64 18.73
N GLU A 126 -14.22 -2.33 20.00
CA GLU A 126 -14.20 -0.96 20.50
C GLU A 126 -13.10 -0.13 19.83
N LEU A 127 -11.87 -0.65 19.73
CA LEU A 127 -10.77 -0.01 19.02
C LEU A 127 -11.15 0.29 17.55
N ILE A 128 -11.68 -0.69 16.84
CA ILE A 128 -12.06 -0.55 15.43
C ILE A 128 -13.14 0.52 15.26
N TYR A 129 -14.18 0.53 16.10
CA TYR A 129 -15.23 1.54 16.03
C TYR A 129 -14.75 2.93 16.43
N GLY A 130 -13.84 3.05 17.41
CA GLY A 130 -13.23 4.34 17.73
C GLY A 130 -12.41 4.90 16.58
N LEU A 131 -11.62 4.05 15.90
CA LEU A 131 -10.86 4.46 14.71
C LEU A 131 -11.78 4.84 13.54
N ASP A 132 -12.87 4.09 13.34
CA ASP A 132 -13.88 4.41 12.34
C ASP A 132 -14.51 5.78 12.62
N GLU A 133 -14.87 6.09 13.86
CA GLU A 133 -15.46 7.38 14.24
C GLU A 133 -14.48 8.55 14.10
N MET A 134 -13.20 8.35 14.44
CA MET A 134 -12.19 9.39 14.34
C MET A 134 -11.85 9.76 12.88
N LYS A 135 -12.11 8.87 11.92
CA LYS A 135 -11.89 9.09 10.47
C LYS A 135 -10.45 9.52 10.11
N LEU A 136 -9.47 9.14 10.93
CA LEU A 136 -8.06 9.53 10.73
C LEU A 136 -7.30 8.60 9.76
N ILE A 137 -7.90 7.48 9.35
CA ILE A 137 -7.26 6.50 8.47
C ILE A 137 -7.74 6.73 7.03
N ASN A 138 -6.78 6.83 6.10
CA ASN A 138 -7.02 7.03 4.66
C ASN A 138 -8.01 8.18 4.36
N GLY A 139 -7.85 9.32 5.06
CA GLY A 139 -8.73 10.48 4.87
C GLY A 139 -10.19 10.26 5.27
N GLY A 140 -10.48 9.23 6.07
CA GLY A 140 -11.83 8.92 6.54
C GLY A 140 -12.65 8.05 5.58
N GLU A 141 -12.08 7.65 4.44
CA GLU A 141 -12.78 6.84 3.44
C GLU A 141 -12.91 5.36 3.84
N THR A 142 -12.14 4.91 4.83
CA THR A 142 -12.17 3.51 5.25
C THR A 142 -13.40 3.23 6.11
N GLY A 143 -14.24 2.30 5.67
CA GLY A 143 -15.40 1.85 6.43
C GLY A 143 -15.10 0.73 7.43
N ILE A 144 -16.04 0.50 8.36
CA ILE A 144 -15.91 -0.48 9.45
C ILE A 144 -15.53 -1.90 9.00
N LYS A 145 -16.10 -2.38 7.88
CA LYS A 145 -15.83 -3.74 7.36
C LYS A 145 -14.39 -3.89 6.90
N GLU A 146 -13.89 -2.85 6.25
CA GLU A 146 -12.53 -2.84 5.72
C GLU A 146 -11.50 -2.70 6.85
N LEU A 147 -11.81 -1.89 7.88
CA LEU A 147 -11.01 -1.85 9.11
C LEU A 147 -11.00 -3.22 9.79
N LEU A 148 -12.17 -3.83 10.01
CA LEU A 148 -12.26 -5.16 10.63
C LEU A 148 -11.42 -6.20 9.90
N ALA A 149 -11.55 -6.30 8.57
CA ALA A 149 -10.78 -7.25 7.77
C ALA A 149 -9.25 -7.03 7.90
N ARG A 150 -8.80 -5.78 7.92
CA ARG A 150 -7.38 -5.45 8.09
C ARG A 150 -6.86 -5.80 9.48
N PHE A 151 -7.59 -5.44 10.53
CA PHE A 151 -7.21 -5.74 11.91
C PHE A 151 -7.23 -7.25 12.19
N CYS A 152 -8.22 -7.97 11.67
CA CYS A 152 -8.27 -9.43 11.74
C CYS A 152 -7.04 -10.09 11.11
N ARG A 153 -6.68 -9.67 9.89
CA ARG A 153 -5.47 -10.17 9.21
C ARG A 153 -4.20 -9.81 9.95
N MET A 154 -4.07 -8.57 10.40
CA MET A 154 -2.90 -8.07 11.13
C MET A 154 -2.68 -8.86 12.42
N PHE A 155 -3.78 -9.23 13.09
CA PHE A 155 -3.73 -9.89 14.39
C PHE A 155 -3.87 -11.42 14.36
N GLY A 156 -4.01 -12.03 13.18
CA GLY A 156 -4.32 -13.46 13.06
C GLY A 156 -5.61 -13.87 13.78
N VAL A 157 -6.60 -12.97 13.86
CA VAL A 157 -7.90 -13.26 14.51
C VAL A 157 -9.02 -13.36 13.49
N GLU A 158 -9.95 -14.27 13.73
CA GLU A 158 -11.14 -14.43 12.91
C GLU A 158 -12.37 -13.85 13.63
N ILE A 159 -12.86 -12.70 13.17
CA ILE A 159 -14.11 -12.09 13.64
C ILE A 159 -15.02 -11.91 12.43
N LYS A 160 -16.21 -12.51 12.50
CA LYS A 160 -17.24 -12.34 11.46
C LYS A 160 -17.89 -10.95 11.59
N GLU A 161 -18.35 -10.39 10.48
CA GLU A 161 -19.01 -9.07 10.47
C GLU A 161 -20.20 -9.02 11.44
N ASN A 162 -21.06 -10.04 11.43
CA ASN A 162 -22.21 -10.14 12.33
C ASN A 162 -21.78 -10.15 13.81
N GLN A 163 -20.70 -10.83 14.15
CA GLN A 163 -20.13 -10.85 15.51
C GLN A 163 -19.62 -9.47 15.91
N CYS A 164 -18.96 -8.75 15.00
CA CYS A 164 -18.52 -7.37 15.21
C CYS A 164 -19.71 -6.45 15.52
N TYR A 165 -20.75 -6.45 14.67
CA TYR A 165 -21.95 -5.62 14.88
C TYR A 165 -22.70 -5.96 16.18
N ASN A 166 -22.83 -7.25 16.51
CA ASN A 166 -23.46 -7.70 17.75
C ASN A 166 -22.66 -7.26 18.98
N THR A 167 -21.34 -7.45 18.93
CA THR A 167 -20.43 -7.04 20.01
C THR A 167 -20.50 -5.53 20.23
N TYR A 168 -20.56 -4.75 19.15
CA TYR A 168 -20.77 -3.30 19.25
C TYR A 168 -22.14 -2.94 19.85
N ALA A 169 -23.21 -3.66 19.48
CA ALA A 169 -24.52 -3.48 20.09
C ALA A 169 -24.49 -3.76 21.60
N ASP A 170 -23.73 -4.76 22.04
CA ASP A 170 -23.56 -5.08 23.46
C ASP A 170 -22.74 -4.02 24.20
N ILE A 171 -21.67 -3.48 23.59
CA ILE A 171 -20.93 -2.32 24.11
C ILE A 171 -21.86 -1.13 24.34
N LYS A 172 -22.73 -0.82 23.36
CA LYS A 172 -23.71 0.29 23.48
C LYS A 172 -24.72 0.10 24.61
N ARG A 173 -25.03 -1.14 25.01
CA ARG A 173 -26.02 -1.47 26.05
C ARG A 173 -25.44 -1.45 27.47
N ARG A 174 -24.13 -1.25 27.64
CA ARG A 174 -23.50 -1.12 28.96
C ARG A 174 -24.13 0.04 29.75
N LYS A 175 -24.40 -0.21 31.04
CA LYS A 175 -25.08 0.74 31.94
C LYS A 175 -24.13 1.60 32.78
N ASN A 176 -22.84 1.33 32.74
CA ASN A 176 -21.83 2.11 33.46
C ASN A 176 -21.70 3.52 32.83
N GLU A 177 -21.11 4.44 33.59
CA GLU A 177 -20.89 5.83 33.16
C GLU A 177 -20.13 5.93 31.84
N SER A 178 -19.04 5.18 31.71
CA SER A 178 -18.39 4.96 30.42
C SER A 178 -18.86 3.67 29.77
N ARG A 179 -18.94 3.70 28.43
CA ARG A 179 -19.18 2.52 27.59
C ARG A 179 -17.89 2.03 26.93
N THR A 180 -16.87 2.88 26.88
CA THR A 180 -15.61 2.70 26.13
C THR A 180 -14.46 2.29 27.04
N TYR A 181 -14.56 1.10 27.63
CA TYR A 181 -13.59 0.59 28.60
C TYR A 181 -12.18 0.41 28.04
N PHE A 182 -12.06 0.02 26.76
CA PHE A 182 -10.74 -0.11 26.14
C PHE A 182 -10.06 1.25 26.08
N PHE A 183 -10.75 2.28 25.58
CA PHE A 183 -10.16 3.62 25.46
C PHE A 183 -9.87 4.26 26.81
N ASP A 184 -10.76 4.11 27.79
CA ASP A 184 -10.52 4.61 29.15
C ASP A 184 -9.24 4.01 29.74
N ARG A 185 -9.11 2.67 29.65
CA ARG A 185 -7.93 1.96 30.14
C ARG A 185 -6.68 2.30 29.34
N ALA A 186 -6.79 2.48 28.03
CA ALA A 186 -5.67 2.85 27.17
C ALA A 186 -5.15 4.24 27.52
N ALA A 187 -6.05 5.22 27.68
CA ALA A 187 -5.72 6.58 28.07
C ALA A 187 -5.08 6.62 29.47
N GLU A 188 -5.69 5.95 30.45
CA GLU A 188 -5.15 5.85 31.81
C GLU A 188 -3.73 5.27 31.81
N ARG A 189 -3.51 4.14 31.12
CA ARG A 189 -2.22 3.45 31.07
C ARG A 189 -1.16 4.27 30.35
N LEU A 190 -1.51 4.95 29.27
CA LEU A 190 -0.59 5.79 28.51
C LEU A 190 -0.16 7.02 29.31
N ASN A 191 -1.10 7.73 29.93
CA ASN A 191 -0.80 8.88 30.80
C ASN A 191 0.07 8.46 31.99
N ARG A 192 -0.20 7.30 32.59
CA ARG A 192 0.63 6.77 33.68
C ARG A 192 2.07 6.47 33.25
N ARG A 193 2.26 6.00 32.01
CA ARG A 193 3.60 5.80 31.45
C ARG A 193 4.33 7.13 31.28
N MET A 194 3.68 8.13 30.69
CA MET A 194 4.25 9.47 30.50
C MET A 194 4.73 10.07 31.83
N MET A 195 3.92 10.00 32.89
CA MET A 195 4.30 10.48 34.23
C MET A 195 5.57 9.79 34.77
N ARG A 196 5.72 8.47 34.54
CA ARG A 196 6.91 7.72 34.95
C ARG A 196 8.14 8.12 34.14
N ASP A 197 7.97 8.32 32.85
CA ASP A 197 9.04 8.75 31.95
C ASP A 197 9.55 10.15 32.33
N GLU A 198 8.64 11.09 32.64
CA GLU A 198 8.98 12.44 33.13
C GLU A 198 9.67 12.43 34.51
N GLU A 199 9.24 11.55 35.43
CA GLU A 199 9.91 11.38 36.72
C GLU A 199 11.32 10.81 36.55
N ALA A 200 11.49 9.82 35.66
CA ALA A 200 12.80 9.24 35.34
C ALA A 200 13.73 10.27 34.68
N GLU A 201 13.21 11.15 33.82
CA GLU A 201 13.98 12.23 33.21
C GLU A 201 14.43 13.27 34.24
N ARG A 202 13.54 13.67 35.17
CA ARG A 202 13.89 14.57 36.28
C ARG A 202 14.98 14.03 37.18
N LYS A 203 15.01 12.72 37.44
CA LYS A 203 16.05 12.07 38.26
C LYS A 203 17.42 11.95 37.57
N ARG A 204 17.47 12.14 36.23
CA ARG A 204 18.71 12.11 35.43
C ARG A 204 19.35 13.48 35.26
N ARG A 205 18.62 14.56 35.58
CA ARG A 205 19.11 15.94 35.59
C ARG A 205 19.61 16.29 36.98
#